data_AF-A0A7S3IMD7-F1
#
_entry.id   AF-A0A7S3IMD7-F1
#
_cell.length_a   1.000
_cell.length_b   1.000
_cell.length_c   1.000
_cell.angle_alpha   90.00
_cell.angle_beta   90.00
_cell.angle_gamma   90.00
#
_symmetry.space_group_name_H-M   'P 1'
#
loop_
_entity.id
_entity.type
_entity.pdbx_description
1 polymer ?
#
loop_
_entity_poly.entity_id
_entity_poly.type
_entity_poly.pdbx_seq_one_letter_code
_entity_poly.pdbx_strand_id
1 'polypeptide(L)'
;GLQQQMNAILSVNCVYVVALQRIYGPAIFANVARRLFSEFSQAHATVTQKDSDDDEVSRAKTKLKNVLNCFLHFFLFRGMTGSLLFDLIRSLIDSFQEDDIEVLIFLLHNIGLQLRKEDPVAIKQIIELAEQKKSSFAIQIKMAENEQ
;
A
#
# COMPACT_ATOMS: atom_id res chain seq x y z
N GLY A 1 2.36 2.07 -23.64
CA GLY A 1 0.96 2.54 -23.52
C GLY A 1 0.85 3.54 -22.39
N LEU A 2 -0.10 4.49 -22.44
CA LEU A 2 -0.25 5.67 -21.56
C LEU A 2 0.09 5.44 -20.06
N GLN A 3 -0.29 4.28 -19.51
CA GLN A 3 0.02 3.89 -18.13
C GLN A 3 1.52 3.86 -17.81
N GLN A 4 2.36 3.38 -18.74
CA GLN A 4 3.80 3.31 -18.57
C GLN A 4 4.43 4.72 -18.57
N GLN A 5 3.89 5.64 -19.38
CA GLN A 5 4.29 7.04 -19.37
C GLN A 5 3.91 7.71 -18.05
N MET A 6 2.71 7.44 -17.53
CA MET A 6 2.27 7.97 -16.25
C MET A 6 3.15 7.46 -15.08
N ASN A 7 3.47 6.17 -15.05
CA ASN A 7 4.37 5.60 -14.05
C ASN A 7 5.77 6.23 -14.13
N ALA A 8 6.28 6.47 -15.35
CA ALA A 8 7.57 7.15 -15.53
C ALA A 8 7.54 8.58 -14.98
N ILE A 9 6.50 9.36 -15.30
CA ILE A 9 6.32 10.73 -14.77
C ILE A 9 6.25 10.72 -13.24
N LEU A 10 5.47 9.79 -12.66
CA LEU A 10 5.38 9.64 -11.20
C LEU A 10 6.74 9.33 -10.57
N SER A 11 7.53 8.44 -11.16
CA SER A 11 8.86 8.10 -10.66
C SER A 11 9.81 9.32 -10.65
N VAL A 12 9.78 10.13 -11.72
CA VAL A 12 10.59 11.36 -11.85
C VAL A 12 10.17 12.39 -10.79
N ASN A 13 8.87 12.55 -10.59
CA ASN A 13 8.35 13.45 -9.55
C ASN A 13 8.76 12.98 -8.15
N CYS A 14 8.71 11.67 -7.90
CA CYS A 14 9.12 11.11 -6.61
C CYS A 14 10.60 11.34 -6.33
N VAL A 15 11.49 11.09 -7.30
CA VAL A 15 12.93 11.34 -7.10
C VAL A 15 13.23 12.83 -6.90
N TYR A 16 12.48 13.73 -7.54
CA TYR A 16 12.60 15.17 -7.31
C TYR A 16 12.27 15.55 -5.86
N VAL A 17 11.15 15.04 -5.32
CA VAL A 17 10.79 15.26 -3.91
C VAL A 17 11.86 14.71 -2.96
N VAL A 18 12.40 13.51 -3.24
CA VAL A 18 13.49 12.92 -2.45
C VAL A 18 14.77 13.76 -2.55
N ALA A 19 15.07 14.35 -3.70
CA ALA A 19 16.21 15.26 -3.86
C ALA A 19 16.01 16.53 -3.00
N LEU A 20 14.83 17.12 -3.01
CA LEU A 20 14.50 18.27 -2.15
C LEU A 20 14.64 17.95 -0.66
N GLN A 21 14.17 16.76 -0.24
CA GLN A 21 14.33 16.28 1.14
C GLN A 21 15.79 16.20 1.56
N ARG A 22 16.69 15.78 0.66
CA ARG A 22 18.13 15.69 0.96
C ARG A 22 18.80 17.06 1.08
N ILE A 23 18.27 18.07 0.39
CA ILE A 23 18.81 19.44 0.41
C ILE A 23 18.29 20.21 1.63
N TYR A 24 16.98 20.17 1.87
CA TYR A 24 16.31 21.02 2.87
C TYR A 24 15.94 20.28 4.16
N GLY A 25 16.18 18.97 4.22
CA GLY A 25 15.90 18.13 5.38
C GLY A 25 14.55 17.40 5.33
N PRO A 26 14.29 16.54 6.33
CA PRO A 26 13.17 15.59 6.31
C PRO A 26 11.79 16.23 6.48
N ALA A 27 11.71 17.46 6.99
CA ALA A 27 10.44 18.14 7.29
C ALA A 27 9.57 18.35 6.03
N ILE A 28 10.18 18.64 4.88
CA ILE A 28 9.45 18.78 3.61
C ILE A 28 8.78 17.45 3.25
N PHE A 29 9.55 16.36 3.33
CA PHE A 29 9.04 15.03 3.00
C PHE A 29 7.96 14.58 3.97
N ALA A 30 8.06 14.91 5.27
CA ALA A 30 7.05 14.55 6.25
C ALA A 30 5.64 15.07 5.88
N ASN A 31 5.55 16.30 5.36
CA ASN A 31 4.29 16.87 4.89
C ASN A 31 3.75 16.14 3.65
N VAL A 32 4.63 15.81 2.70
CA VAL A 32 4.26 15.05 1.49
C VAL A 32 3.78 13.65 1.85
N ALA A 33 4.52 12.94 2.70
CA ALA A 33 4.19 11.59 3.16
C ALA A 33 2.86 11.57 3.93
N ARG A 34 2.64 12.53 4.84
CA ARG A 34 1.38 12.67 5.57
C ARG A 34 0.20 12.91 4.62
N ARG A 35 0.37 13.81 3.65
CA ARG A 35 -0.67 14.09 2.67
C ARG A 35 -0.99 12.84 1.85
N LEU A 36 0.02 12.15 1.33
CA LEU A 36 -0.18 10.91 0.56
C LEU A 36 -0.84 9.80 1.38
N PHE A 37 -0.51 9.65 2.65
CA PHE A 37 -1.19 8.70 3.53
C PHE A 37 -2.67 9.05 3.73
N SER A 38 -3.00 10.33 3.87
CA SER A 38 -4.39 10.79 3.90
C SER A 38 -5.12 10.50 2.58
N GLU A 39 -4.47 10.74 1.44
CA GLU A 39 -5.04 10.45 0.12
C GLU A 39 -5.22 8.94 -0.12
N PHE A 40 -4.28 8.12 0.38
CA PHE A 40 -4.40 6.66 0.40
C PHE A 40 -5.63 6.24 1.19
N SER A 41 -5.76 6.71 2.44
CA SER A 41 -6.83 6.31 3.34
C SER A 41 -8.21 6.70 2.80
N GLN A 42 -8.32 7.90 2.21
CA GLN A 42 -9.57 8.36 1.58
C GLN A 42 -9.92 7.54 0.33
N ALA A 43 -8.96 7.35 -0.58
CA ALA A 43 -9.21 6.59 -1.80
C ALA A 43 -9.55 5.12 -1.49
N HIS A 44 -8.87 4.52 -0.53
CA HIS A 44 -9.14 3.17 -0.06
C HIS A 44 -10.54 3.05 0.56
N ALA A 45 -10.92 3.99 1.43
CA ALA A 45 -12.26 4.02 2.01
C ALA A 45 -13.36 4.10 0.93
N THR A 46 -13.20 4.96 -0.08
CA THR A 46 -14.13 5.06 -1.21
C THR A 46 -14.22 3.76 -2.02
N VAL A 47 -13.10 3.07 -2.25
CA VAL A 47 -13.10 1.79 -3.00
C VAL A 47 -13.85 0.70 -2.21
N THR A 48 -13.70 0.68 -0.89
CA THR A 48 -14.36 -0.32 -0.03
C THR A 48 -15.84 -0.04 0.26
N GLN A 49 -16.33 1.18 -0.02
CA GLN A 49 -17.72 1.55 0.20
C GLN A 49 -18.63 0.98 -0.89
N LYS A 50 -19.60 0.14 -0.48
CA LYS A 50 -20.52 -0.56 -1.40
C LYS A 50 -21.58 0.33 -2.06
N ASP A 51 -21.83 1.52 -1.53
CA ASP A 51 -22.89 2.44 -1.99
C ASP A 51 -22.36 3.59 -2.87
N SER A 52 -21.07 3.58 -3.22
CA SER A 52 -20.44 4.63 -4.04
C SER A 52 -20.78 4.50 -5.53
N ASP A 53 -20.84 5.63 -6.21
CA ASP A 53 -21.04 5.70 -7.65
C ASP A 53 -19.87 5.06 -8.42
N ASP A 54 -20.16 4.31 -9.50
CA ASP A 54 -19.15 3.55 -10.25
C ASP A 54 -18.01 4.45 -10.79
N ASP A 55 -18.34 5.66 -11.24
CA ASP A 55 -17.35 6.63 -11.72
C ASP A 55 -16.47 7.15 -10.57
N GLU A 56 -17.04 7.29 -9.37
CA GLU A 56 -16.29 7.68 -8.17
C GLU A 56 -15.31 6.58 -7.75
N VAL A 57 -15.76 5.32 -7.72
CA VAL A 57 -14.93 4.15 -7.41
C VAL A 57 -13.78 4.02 -8.43
N SER A 58 -14.06 4.19 -9.72
CA SER A 58 -13.03 4.12 -10.78
C SER A 58 -11.94 5.19 -10.60
N ARG A 59 -12.34 6.44 -10.29
CA ARG A 59 -11.39 7.52 -9.97
C ARG A 59 -10.59 7.21 -8.71
N ALA A 60 -11.24 6.66 -7.68
CA ALA A 60 -10.59 6.28 -6.43
C ALA A 60 -9.55 5.16 -6.65
N LYS A 61 -9.85 4.11 -7.43
CA LYS A 61 -8.89 3.05 -7.79
C LYS A 61 -7.66 3.61 -8.53
N THR A 62 -7.87 4.53 -9.47
CA THR A 62 -6.76 5.19 -10.19
C THR A 62 -5.88 5.99 -9.23
N LYS A 63 -6.51 6.76 -8.33
CA LYS A 63 -5.81 7.56 -7.33
C LYS A 63 -5.05 6.69 -6.34
N LEU A 64 -5.67 5.62 -5.85
CA LEU A 64 -5.08 4.62 -4.95
C LEU A 64 -3.82 4.02 -5.57
N LYS A 65 -3.90 3.56 -6.82
CA LYS A 65 -2.75 3.04 -7.57
C LYS A 65 -1.62 4.06 -7.71
N ASN A 66 -1.93 5.33 -8.00
CA ASN A 66 -0.93 6.38 -8.13
C ASN A 66 -0.24 6.67 -6.78
N VAL A 67 -1.00 6.74 -5.69
CA VAL A 67 -0.46 6.95 -4.34
C VAL A 67 0.42 5.77 -3.91
N LEU A 68 -0.01 4.54 -4.17
CA LEU A 68 0.81 3.34 -3.91
C LEU A 68 2.13 3.38 -4.69
N ASN A 69 2.09 3.74 -5.99
CA ASN A 69 3.30 3.94 -6.78
C ASN A 69 4.23 5.02 -6.21
N CYS A 70 3.69 6.10 -5.62
CA CYS A 70 4.52 7.08 -4.92
C CYS A 70 5.23 6.46 -3.71
N PHE A 71 4.55 5.69 -2.87
CA PHE A 71 5.19 5.00 -1.75
C PHE A 71 6.29 4.03 -2.21
N LEU A 72 6.03 3.26 -3.27
CA LEU A 72 7.03 2.37 -3.87
C LEU A 72 8.29 3.16 -4.28
N HIS A 73 8.12 4.24 -5.04
CA HIS A 73 9.25 5.02 -5.54
C HIS A 73 9.99 5.74 -4.42
N PHE A 74 9.31 6.29 -3.42
CA PHE A 74 9.98 6.90 -2.27
C PHE A 74 10.82 5.90 -1.49
N PHE A 75 10.34 4.68 -1.33
CA PHE A 75 11.10 3.60 -0.71
C PHE A 75 12.32 3.21 -1.57
N LEU A 76 12.11 2.97 -2.88
CA LEU A 76 13.19 2.59 -3.80
C LEU A 76 14.28 3.66 -3.92
N PHE A 77 13.92 4.94 -3.88
CA PHE A 77 14.87 6.05 -3.91
C PHE A 77 15.45 6.42 -2.54
N ARG A 78 15.15 5.63 -1.50
CA ARG A 78 15.62 5.86 -0.12
C ARG A 78 15.17 7.23 0.44
N GLY A 79 14.00 7.72 0.02
CA GLY A 79 13.33 8.87 0.62
C GLY A 79 12.64 8.53 1.95
N MET A 80 12.25 7.27 2.10
CA MET A 80 11.65 6.70 3.30
C MET A 80 12.20 5.31 3.61
N THR A 81 12.10 4.90 4.87
CA THR A 81 12.33 3.52 5.31
C THR A 81 11.08 2.67 5.09
N GLY A 82 11.23 1.35 5.17
CA GLY A 82 10.16 0.36 5.07
C GLY A 82 9.16 0.40 6.22
N SER A 83 9.41 1.13 7.31
CA SER A 83 8.53 1.14 8.49
C SER A 83 7.08 1.49 8.17
N LEU A 84 6.83 2.57 7.42
CA LEU A 84 5.47 2.96 7.00
C LEU A 84 4.83 1.88 6.11
N LEU A 85 5.61 1.24 5.24
CA LEU A 85 5.14 0.19 4.36
C LEU A 85 4.80 -1.08 5.13
N PHE A 86 5.58 -1.43 6.16
CA PHE A 86 5.27 -2.54 7.06
C PHE A 86 3.98 -2.29 7.84
N ASP A 87 3.79 -1.08 8.35
CA ASP A 87 2.56 -0.72 9.08
C ASP A 87 1.34 -0.73 8.16
N LEU A 88 1.49 -0.22 6.94
CA LEU A 88 0.45 -0.31 5.91
C LEU A 88 0.11 -1.77 5.58
N ILE A 89 1.12 -2.62 5.34
CA ILE A 89 0.91 -4.05 5.06
C ILE A 89 0.20 -4.75 6.23
N ARG A 90 0.58 -4.45 7.47
CA ARG A 90 -0.11 -5.00 8.66
C ARG A 90 -1.57 -4.57 8.72
N SER A 91 -1.88 -3.31 8.44
CA SER A 91 -3.25 -2.80 8.41
C SER A 91 -4.10 -3.51 7.35
N LEU A 92 -3.54 -3.74 6.16
CA LEU A 92 -4.24 -4.44 5.08
C LEU A 92 -4.46 -5.93 5.40
N ILE A 93 -3.49 -6.58 6.04
CA ILE A 93 -3.64 -7.97 6.51
C ILE A 93 -4.72 -8.07 7.58
N ASP A 94 -4.83 -7.09 8.47
CA ASP A 94 -5.84 -7.13 9.53
C ASP A 94 -7.26 -6.93 8.99
N SER A 95 -7.45 -6.09 7.98
CA SER A 95 -8.76 -5.90 7.33
C SER A 95 -9.14 -7.11 6.46
N PHE A 96 -8.17 -7.67 5.71
CA PHE A 96 -8.30 -8.89 4.91
C PHE A 96 -9.49 -8.90 3.92
N GLN A 97 -9.87 -7.73 3.38
CA GLN A 97 -10.89 -7.62 2.34
C GLN A 97 -10.30 -7.85 0.93
N GLU A 98 -11.15 -8.06 -0.08
CA GLU A 98 -10.72 -8.31 -1.46
C GLU A 98 -9.82 -7.18 -2.00
N ASP A 99 -10.23 -5.93 -1.82
CA ASP A 99 -9.44 -4.76 -2.23
C ASP A 99 -8.11 -4.66 -1.46
N ASP A 100 -8.09 -5.04 -0.18
CA ASP A 100 -6.85 -5.05 0.62
C ASP A 100 -5.86 -6.08 0.10
N ILE A 101 -6.36 -7.25 -0.29
CA ILE A 101 -5.56 -8.32 -0.87
C ILE A 101 -4.95 -7.87 -2.21
N GLU A 102 -5.71 -7.16 -3.05
CA GLU A 102 -5.17 -6.59 -4.29
C GLU A 102 -4.01 -5.61 -4.01
N VAL A 103 -4.19 -4.71 -3.04
CA VAL A 103 -3.14 -3.76 -2.62
C VAL A 103 -1.92 -4.49 -2.05
N LEU A 104 -2.12 -5.52 -1.22
CA LEU A 104 -1.04 -6.35 -0.66
C LEU A 104 -0.23 -7.03 -1.76
N ILE A 105 -0.91 -7.65 -2.73
CA ILE A 105 -0.27 -8.29 -3.88
C ILE A 105 0.56 -7.25 -4.65
N PHE A 106 -0.01 -6.06 -4.91
CA PHE A 106 0.70 -4.99 -5.60
C PHE A 106 1.98 -4.56 -4.86
N LEU A 107 1.89 -4.31 -3.55
CA LEU A 107 3.05 -3.89 -2.74
C LEU A 107 4.12 -4.98 -2.70
N LEU A 108 3.75 -6.21 -2.33
CA LEU A 108 4.70 -7.31 -2.15
C LEU A 108 5.35 -7.73 -3.48
N HIS A 109 4.62 -7.67 -4.58
CA HIS A 109 5.16 -7.95 -5.92
C HIS A 109 6.26 -6.95 -6.29
N ASN A 110 6.07 -5.66 -6.01
CA ASN A 110 7.01 -4.62 -6.43
C ASN A 110 8.20 -4.45 -5.49
N ILE A 111 8.00 -4.56 -4.18
CA ILE A 111 9.02 -4.20 -3.18
C ILE A 111 9.23 -5.25 -2.08
N GLY A 112 8.57 -6.41 -2.14
CA GLY A 112 8.67 -7.43 -1.09
C GLY A 112 10.10 -7.93 -0.83
N LEU A 113 10.92 -8.06 -1.87
CA LEU A 113 12.32 -8.46 -1.73
C LEU A 113 13.16 -7.37 -1.07
N GLN A 114 12.94 -6.11 -1.45
CA GLN A 114 13.64 -4.94 -0.93
C GLN A 114 13.29 -4.72 0.55
N LEU A 115 12.01 -4.87 0.90
CA LEU A 115 11.56 -4.87 2.29
C LEU A 115 12.21 -5.99 3.11
N ARG A 116 12.32 -7.20 2.56
CA ARG A 116 13.01 -8.33 3.23
C ARG A 116 14.49 -8.05 3.46
N LYS A 117 15.15 -7.40 2.49
CA LYS A 117 16.57 -7.00 2.63
C LYS A 117 16.74 -5.93 3.70
N GLU A 118 15.76 -5.05 3.88
CA GLU A 118 15.81 -3.99 4.87
C GLU A 118 15.52 -4.50 6.28
N ASP A 119 14.48 -5.32 6.46
CA ASP A 119 14.14 -5.94 7.73
C ASP A 119 13.56 -7.36 7.53
N PRO A 120 14.40 -8.40 7.66
CA PRO A 120 13.93 -9.78 7.51
C PRO A 120 13.00 -10.23 8.65
N VAL A 121 13.12 -9.63 9.84
CA VAL A 121 12.29 -9.97 11.00
C VAL A 121 10.88 -9.43 10.80
N ALA A 122 10.74 -8.17 10.36
CA ALA A 122 9.43 -7.58 10.07
C ALA A 122 8.69 -8.35 8.96
N ILE A 123 9.38 -8.76 7.89
CA ILE A 123 8.77 -9.60 6.84
C ILE A 123 8.34 -10.97 7.38
N LYS A 124 9.14 -11.60 8.24
CA LYS A 124 8.75 -12.87 8.87
C LYS A 124 7.46 -12.71 9.68
N GLN A 125 7.37 -11.67 10.51
CA GLN A 125 6.17 -11.38 11.30
C GLN A 125 4.95 -11.10 10.41
N ILE A 126 5.13 -10.38 9.30
CA ILE A 126 4.06 -10.12 8.32
C ILE A 126 3.55 -11.43 7.69
N ILE A 127 4.45 -12.35 7.34
CA ILE A 127 4.06 -13.66 6.79
C ILE A 127 3.29 -14.47 7.84
N GLU A 128 3.79 -14.51 9.08
CA GLU A 128 3.10 -15.20 10.19
C GLU A 128 1.71 -14.63 10.43
N LEU A 129 1.57 -13.30 10.42
CA LEU A 129 0.28 -12.61 10.57
C LEU A 129 -0.68 -12.97 9.43
N ALA A 130 -0.19 -12.98 8.18
CA ALA A 130 -1.01 -13.33 7.02
C ALA A 130 -1.49 -14.78 7.06
N GLU A 131 -0.63 -15.73 7.44
CA GLU A 131 -1.01 -17.15 7.58
C GLU A 131 -2.03 -17.37 8.71
N GLN A 132 -1.86 -16.69 9.84
CA GLN A 132 -2.83 -16.74 10.94
C GLN A 132 -4.20 -16.20 10.50
N LYS A 133 -4.23 -15.04 9.83
CA LYS A 133 -5.48 -14.42 9.35
C LYS A 133 -6.20 -15.33 8.35
N LYS A 134 -5.46 -15.89 7.38
CA LYS A 134 -5.96 -16.86 6.41
C LYS A 134 -6.57 -18.09 7.08
N SER A 135 -5.89 -18.67 8.08
CA SER A 135 -6.40 -19.84 8.81
C SER A 135 -7.69 -19.52 9.56
N SER A 136 -7.75 -18.37 10.25
CA SER A 136 -8.97 -17.91 10.94
C SER A 136 -10.14 -17.76 9.98
N PHE A 137 -9.92 -17.14 8.82
CA PHE A 137 -10.97 -16.94 7.82
C PHE A 137 -11.48 -18.27 7.25
N ALA A 138 -10.57 -19.22 6.98
CA ALA A 138 -10.95 -20.56 6.51
C ALA A 138 -11.77 -21.35 7.55
N ILE A 139 -11.52 -21.16 8.84
CA ILE A 139 -12.33 -21.76 9.91
C ILE A 139 -13.73 -21.14 9.93
N GLN A 140 -13.83 -19.81 9.83
CA GLN A 140 -15.12 -19.10 9.83
C GLN A 140 -16.03 -19.56 8.68
N ILE A 141 -15.47 -19.72 7.47
CA ILE A 141 -16.23 -20.24 6.31
C ILE A 141 -16.77 -21.65 6.61
N LYS A 142 -15.93 -22.55 7.11
CA LYS A 142 -16.34 -23.93 7.44
C LYS A 142 -17.40 -24.00 8.54
N MET A 143 -17.37 -23.07 9.51
CA MET A 143 -18.38 -23.02 10.56
C MET A 143 -19.73 -22.53 10.00
N ALA A 144 -19.73 -21.51 9.14
CA ALA A 144 -20.93 -21.01 8.48
C ALA A 144 -21.59 -22.06 7.55
N GLU A 145 -20.79 -22.92 6.90
CA GLU A 145 -21.28 -24.02 6.06
C GLU A 145 -21.93 -25.16 6.87
N ASN A 146 -21.56 -25.35 8.14
CA ASN A 146 -22.10 -26.41 8.99
C ASN A 146 -23.37 -25.99 9.77
N GLU A 147 -23.69 -24.69 9.78
CA GLU A 147 -24.88 -24.12 10.43
C GLU A 147 -26.08 -23.94 9.46
N GLN A 148 -25.88 -24.25 8.17
CA GLN A 148 -26.92 -24.28 7.12
C GLN A 148 -27.34 -25.71 6.80
#